data_AF-A0A536EMF2-F1
#
_entry.id   AF-A0A536EMF2-F1
#
_cell.length_a   1.000
_cell.length_b   1.000
_cell.length_c   1.000
_cell.angle_alpha   90.00
_cell.angle_beta   90.00
_cell.angle_gamma   90.00
#
_symmetry.space_group_name_H-M   'P 1'
#
loop_
_entity.id
_entity.type
_entity.pdbx_description
1 polymer ?
#
loop_
_entity_poly.entity_id
_entity_poly.type
_entity_poly.pdbx_seq_one_letter_code
_entity_poly.pdbx_strand_id
1 'polypeptide(L)'
;MDELVIKVPAPFSGIEDVGFSARYPAQPRLEPLRDVPFFVEGPPRPMQILVQRLALFADKDQLVGAGDDEAYSWTQPVQLTDEVCIMAFRDHSTHAPLGIDAGADAAQVVRSYVWNLVRPLAFTFLRDCVRLGGLRLAERISVVLDTGSPPLVDLEMQRAAITRENGSLLLFGF
;
A
#
# COMPACT_ATOMS: atom_id res chain seq x y z
N MET A 1 9.37 10.30 16.46
CA MET A 1 9.23 8.99 15.81
C MET A 1 9.81 9.20 14.44
N ASP A 2 10.84 8.44 14.07
CA ASP A 2 11.48 8.59 12.77
C ASP A 2 10.50 8.23 11.64
N GLU A 3 10.74 8.76 10.44
CA GLU A 3 9.93 8.47 9.25
C GLU A 3 10.00 6.96 8.95
N LEU A 4 8.85 6.29 8.96
CA LEU A 4 8.75 4.88 8.59
C LEU A 4 8.44 4.79 7.10
N VAL A 5 9.23 4.01 6.36
CA VAL A 5 8.98 3.75 4.94
C VAL A 5 8.66 2.28 4.73
N ILE A 6 7.52 2.00 4.11
CA ILE A 6 7.15 0.67 3.64
C ILE A 6 7.47 0.62 2.15
N LYS A 7 8.33 -0.30 1.70
CA LYS A 7 8.70 -0.49 0.30
C LYS A 7 8.20 -1.84 -0.17
N VAL A 8 7.61 -1.89 -1.35
CA VAL A 8 7.12 -3.11 -1.98
C VAL A 8 7.68 -3.17 -3.40
N PRO A 9 8.82 -3.84 -3.60
CA PRO A 9 9.38 -4.04 -4.93
C PRO A 9 8.58 -5.07 -5.72
N ALA A 10 8.52 -4.90 -7.05
CA ALA A 10 7.98 -5.88 -7.99
C ALA A 10 6.61 -6.51 -7.61
N PRO A 11 5.59 -5.75 -7.17
CA PRO A 11 4.34 -6.36 -6.75
C PRO A 11 3.49 -6.91 -7.91
N PHE A 12 3.81 -6.53 -9.15
CA PHE A 12 3.03 -6.87 -10.33
C PHE A 12 3.64 -8.07 -11.05
N SER A 13 2.77 -8.96 -11.53
CA SER A 13 3.20 -10.17 -12.24
C SER A 13 3.95 -9.78 -13.52
N GLY A 14 5.14 -10.36 -13.72
CA GLY A 14 5.93 -10.28 -14.96
C GLY A 14 6.65 -8.97 -15.21
N ILE A 15 6.73 -8.08 -14.22
CA ILE A 15 7.56 -6.88 -14.27
C ILE A 15 8.26 -6.65 -12.92
N GLU A 16 9.59 -6.59 -12.96
CA GLU A 16 10.40 -6.45 -11.74
C GLU A 16 10.74 -4.99 -11.42
N ASP A 17 10.76 -4.14 -12.45
CA ASP A 17 11.20 -2.74 -12.34
C ASP A 17 10.12 -1.78 -11.84
N VAL A 18 8.91 -2.27 -11.54
CA VAL A 18 7.83 -1.44 -10.96
C VAL A 18 7.72 -1.75 -9.48
N GLY A 19 7.69 -0.72 -8.65
CA GLY A 19 7.50 -0.84 -7.21
C GLY A 19 6.74 0.34 -6.64
N PHE A 20 6.43 0.26 -5.34
CA PHE A 20 5.93 1.42 -4.61
C PHE A 20 6.54 1.54 -3.23
N SER A 21 6.49 2.75 -2.68
CA SER A 21 6.79 3.01 -1.28
C SER A 21 5.74 3.90 -0.63
N ALA A 22 5.37 3.61 0.60
CA ALA A 22 4.52 4.45 1.43
C ALA A 22 5.37 5.08 2.54
N ARG A 23 5.31 6.40 2.68
CA ARG A 23 6.07 7.12 3.71
C ARG A 23 5.15 7.56 4.82
N TYR A 24 5.29 6.96 5.98
CA TYR A 24 4.49 7.29 7.14
C TYR A 24 5.01 8.60 7.77
N PRO A 25 4.17 9.64 7.84
CA PRO A 25 4.60 10.90 8.40
C PRO A 25 4.94 10.74 9.88
N ALA A 26 6.03 11.36 10.32
CA ALA A 26 6.33 11.48 11.74
C ALA A 26 5.23 12.30 12.42
N GLN A 27 4.34 11.63 13.17
CA GLN A 27 3.23 12.27 13.86
C GLN A 27 3.04 11.75 15.30
N PRO A 28 2.48 12.57 16.21
CA PRO A 28 2.13 12.13 17.56
C PRO A 28 1.10 11.00 17.54
N ARG A 29 1.21 10.03 18.46
CA ARG A 29 0.35 8.82 18.54
C ARG A 29 -1.14 9.09 18.74
N LEU A 30 -1.52 10.29 19.16
CA LEU A 30 -2.89 10.68 19.50
C LEU A 30 -3.52 11.62 18.44
N GLU A 31 -2.81 11.92 17.36
CA GLU A 31 -3.36 12.68 16.24
C GLU A 31 -3.98 11.75 15.19
N PRO A 32 -5.05 12.17 14.50
CA PRO A 32 -5.55 11.47 13.32
C PRO A 32 -4.42 11.15 12.33
N LEU A 33 -4.52 10.02 11.62
CA LEU A 33 -3.54 9.66 10.60
C LEU A 33 -3.57 10.72 9.48
N ARG A 34 -2.44 11.40 9.27
CA ARG A 34 -2.27 12.31 8.14
C ARG A 34 -2.23 11.51 6.85
N ASP A 35 -2.59 12.16 5.74
CA ASP A 35 -2.45 11.63 4.39
C ASP A 35 -1.08 10.95 4.22
N VAL A 36 -1.10 9.65 3.91
CA VAL A 36 0.12 8.85 3.73
C VAL A 36 0.47 8.84 2.24
N PRO A 37 1.57 9.47 1.82
CA PRO A 37 1.98 9.47 0.42
C PRO A 37 2.51 8.10 0.00
N PHE A 38 2.03 7.65 -1.16
CA PHE A 38 2.50 6.52 -1.92
C PHE A 38 3.24 7.03 -3.15
N PHE A 39 4.51 6.62 -3.28
CA PHE A 39 5.32 6.81 -4.48
C PHE A 39 5.30 5.51 -5.26
N VAL A 40 4.90 5.58 -6.52
CA VAL A 40 4.91 4.46 -7.45
C VAL A 40 5.94 4.78 -8.52
N GLU A 41 6.88 3.88 -8.71
CA GLU A 41 8.07 4.09 -9.54
C GLU A 41 8.24 2.91 -10.50
N GLY A 42 8.65 3.20 -11.72
CA GLY A 42 9.04 2.19 -12.70
C GLY A 42 9.20 2.74 -14.11
N PRO A 43 9.41 1.88 -15.13
CA PRO A 43 9.68 2.34 -16.48
C PRO A 43 8.49 3.08 -17.11
N PRO A 44 8.72 4.01 -18.06
CA PRO A 44 7.68 4.90 -18.59
C PRO A 44 6.44 4.19 -19.14
N ARG A 45 6.64 3.12 -19.92
CA ARG A 45 5.54 2.42 -20.63
C ARG A 45 4.60 1.66 -19.67
N PRO A 46 5.10 0.83 -18.74
CA PRO A 46 4.30 0.26 -17.66
C PRO A 46 3.58 1.32 -16.81
N MET A 47 4.27 2.42 -16.48
CA MET A 47 3.72 3.49 -15.66
C MET A 47 2.51 4.18 -16.32
N GLN A 48 2.50 4.35 -17.64
CA GLN A 48 1.33 4.90 -18.35
C GLN A 48 0.05 4.07 -18.11
N ILE A 49 0.16 2.74 -18.19
CA ILE A 49 -0.97 1.84 -17.95
C ILE A 49 -1.35 1.89 -16.47
N LEU A 50 -0.34 1.85 -15.58
CA LEU A 50 -0.55 1.83 -14.15
C LEU A 50 -1.28 3.08 -13.67
N VAL A 51 -0.82 4.27 -14.05
CA VAL A 51 -1.45 5.55 -13.65
C VAL A 51 -2.91 5.63 -14.11
N GLN A 52 -3.23 5.15 -15.31
CA GLN A 52 -4.62 5.08 -15.78
C GLN A 52 -5.50 4.19 -14.88
N ARG A 53 -4.95 3.09 -14.35
CA ARG A 53 -5.66 2.21 -13.43
C ARG A 53 -5.74 2.78 -12.01
N LEU A 54 -4.68 3.45 -11.55
CA LEU A 54 -4.66 4.11 -10.24
C LEU A 54 -5.66 5.28 -10.17
N ALA A 55 -5.94 5.94 -11.29
CA ALA A 55 -6.95 7.01 -11.34
C ALA A 55 -8.34 6.52 -10.90
N LEU A 56 -8.66 5.25 -11.14
CA LEU A 56 -9.93 4.63 -10.72
C LEU A 56 -10.08 4.55 -9.19
N PHE A 57 -8.98 4.64 -8.44
CA PHE A 57 -9.02 4.49 -6.98
C PHE A 57 -9.73 5.66 -6.30
N ALA A 58 -9.61 6.85 -6.88
CA ALA A 58 -10.29 8.03 -6.37
C ALA A 58 -11.83 7.93 -6.51
N ASP A 59 -12.30 7.10 -7.44
CA ASP A 59 -13.72 6.84 -7.68
C ASP A 59 -14.21 5.55 -6.98
N LYS A 60 -13.44 4.99 -6.02
CA LYS A 60 -13.74 3.75 -5.29
C LYS A 60 -15.20 3.65 -4.86
N ASP A 61 -15.71 4.69 -4.20
CA ASP A 61 -17.05 4.69 -3.62
C ASP A 61 -18.16 4.55 -4.67
N GLN A 62 -17.91 5.03 -5.89
CA GLN A 62 -18.84 4.88 -7.02
C GLN A 62 -18.75 3.49 -7.66
N LEU A 63 -17.54 2.93 -7.76
CA LEU A 63 -17.27 1.66 -8.45
C LEU A 63 -17.66 0.43 -7.63
N VAL A 64 -17.53 0.53 -6.32
CA VAL A 64 -17.73 -0.60 -5.39
C VAL A 64 -18.99 -0.45 -4.54
N GLY A 65 -19.56 0.76 -4.49
CA GLY A 65 -20.66 1.12 -3.60
C GLY A 65 -20.18 1.34 -2.17
N ALA A 66 -20.80 2.30 -1.47
CA ALA A 66 -20.49 2.67 -0.08
C ALA A 66 -20.81 1.59 0.98
N GLY A 67 -21.00 0.34 0.57
CA GLY A 67 -21.50 -0.77 1.40
C GLY A 67 -20.42 -1.65 2.02
N ASP A 68 -19.15 -1.48 1.63
CA ASP A 68 -18.03 -2.07 2.37
C ASP A 68 -17.56 -1.06 3.41
N ASP A 69 -17.40 -1.54 4.64
CA ASP A 69 -17.01 -0.87 5.90
C ASP A 69 -15.59 -0.27 5.85
N GLU A 70 -15.24 0.37 4.74
CA GLU A 70 -13.90 0.81 4.38
C GLU A 70 -13.79 2.31 4.52
N ALA A 71 -13.54 2.73 5.75
CA ALA A 71 -13.33 4.12 6.14
C ALA A 71 -11.97 4.66 5.64
N TYR A 72 -11.72 4.64 4.34
CA TYR A 72 -10.55 5.26 3.72
C TYR A 72 -10.84 5.70 2.29
N SER A 73 -10.07 6.65 1.76
CA SER A 73 -10.09 7.02 0.35
C SER A 73 -8.69 7.25 -0.23
N TRP A 74 -8.62 7.27 -1.56
CA TRP A 74 -7.39 7.58 -2.30
C TRP A 74 -7.52 8.95 -2.98
N THR A 75 -6.44 9.71 -3.02
CA THR A 75 -6.38 10.90 -3.89
C THR A 75 -6.16 10.50 -5.34
N GLN A 76 -6.49 11.42 -6.26
CA GLN A 76 -6.07 11.30 -7.65
C GLN A 76 -4.53 11.15 -7.74
N PRO A 77 -4.03 10.25 -8.61
CA PRO A 77 -2.60 10.15 -8.87
C PRO A 77 -2.10 11.43 -9.55
N VAL A 78 -1.02 11.98 -9.02
CA VAL A 78 -0.27 13.09 -9.62
C VAL A 78 0.98 12.51 -10.25
N GLN A 79 1.10 12.67 -11.56
CA GLN A 79 2.28 12.23 -12.28
C GLN A 79 3.40 13.28 -12.17
N LEU A 80 4.54 12.90 -11.60
CA LEU A 80 5.69 13.80 -11.42
C LEU A 80 6.62 13.73 -12.63
N THR A 81 6.85 12.52 -13.13
CA THR A 81 7.57 12.19 -14.37
C THR A 81 6.87 11.04 -15.07
N ASP A 82 7.31 10.65 -16.26
CA ASP A 82 6.82 9.43 -16.91
C ASP A 82 7.15 8.15 -16.12
N GLU A 83 8.15 8.20 -15.24
CA GLU A 83 8.61 7.09 -14.39
C GLU A 83 8.06 7.11 -12.95
N VAL A 84 7.53 8.25 -12.47
CA VAL A 84 7.15 8.43 -11.06
C VAL A 84 5.77 9.07 -10.93
N CYS A 85 4.93 8.43 -10.12
CA CYS A 85 3.62 8.95 -9.73
C CYS A 85 3.49 8.97 -8.20
N ILE A 86 2.79 9.97 -7.68
CA ILE A 86 2.43 10.08 -6.27
C ILE A 86 0.91 10.08 -6.09
N MET A 87 0.42 9.38 -5.08
CA MET A 87 -0.97 9.48 -4.59
C MET A 87 -0.95 9.38 -3.07
N ALA A 88 -2.05 9.70 -2.39
CA ALA A 88 -2.14 9.60 -0.95
C ALA A 88 -3.30 8.72 -0.50
N PHE A 89 -3.03 7.94 0.53
CA PHE A 89 -4.04 7.23 1.31
C PHE A 89 -4.59 8.17 2.39
N ARG A 90 -5.91 8.25 2.51
CA ARG A 90 -6.61 9.01 3.53
C ARG A 90 -7.40 8.06 4.41
N ASP A 91 -7.03 7.99 5.68
CA ASP A 91 -7.78 7.25 6.67
C ASP A 91 -8.95 8.11 7.18
N HIS A 92 -10.17 7.57 7.09
CA HIS A 92 -11.38 8.14 7.68
C HIS A 92 -11.86 7.32 8.88
N SER A 93 -11.09 6.32 9.30
CA SER A 93 -11.45 5.48 10.43
C SER A 93 -11.41 6.28 11.73
N THR A 94 -12.44 6.11 12.56
CA THR A 94 -12.55 6.73 13.88
C THR A 94 -11.98 5.83 14.98
N HIS A 95 -10.95 5.04 14.67
CA HIS A 95 -10.45 4.04 15.61
C HIS A 95 -9.59 4.65 16.73
N ALA A 96 -9.95 4.29 17.96
CA ALA A 96 -9.21 4.51 19.18
C ALA A 96 -7.77 3.95 19.07
N PRO A 97 -6.79 4.58 19.74
CA PRO A 97 -5.39 4.15 19.67
C PRO A 97 -5.28 2.67 20.04
N LEU A 98 -4.62 1.91 19.15
CA LEU A 98 -4.36 0.48 19.26
C LEU A 98 -4.03 0.10 20.72
N GLY A 99 -4.94 -0.66 21.35
CA GLY A 99 -4.73 -1.22 22.67
C GLY A 99 -3.49 -2.11 22.64
N ILE A 100 -2.40 -1.63 23.24
CA ILE A 100 -1.21 -2.42 23.45
C ILE A 100 -1.53 -3.33 24.64
N ASP A 101 -1.78 -4.61 24.38
CA ASP A 101 -1.89 -5.61 25.45
C ASP A 101 -0.60 -5.62 26.27
N ALA A 102 -0.71 -5.16 27.52
CA ALA A 102 0.38 -5.10 28.49
C ALA A 102 0.73 -6.52 28.97
N GLY A 103 1.43 -7.28 28.13
CA GLY A 103 1.88 -8.63 28.46
C GLY A 103 2.61 -9.38 27.34
N ALA A 104 2.68 -8.84 26.13
CA ALA A 104 3.37 -9.47 25.00
C ALA A 104 4.90 -9.21 25.03
N ASP A 105 5.68 -10.23 24.68
CA ASP A 105 7.13 -10.12 24.46
C ASP A 105 7.44 -8.99 23.46
N ALA A 106 8.54 -8.26 23.67
CA ALA A 106 8.93 -7.10 22.87
C ALA A 106 8.98 -7.42 21.37
N ALA A 107 9.43 -8.63 20.99
CA ALA A 107 9.44 -9.09 19.60
C ALA A 107 8.03 -9.28 19.02
N GLN A 108 7.08 -9.77 19.82
CA GLN A 108 5.69 -9.96 19.42
C GLN A 108 4.95 -8.63 19.32
N VAL A 109 5.26 -7.67 20.21
CA VAL A 109 4.75 -6.30 20.13
C VAL A 109 5.20 -5.63 18.84
N VAL A 110 6.49 -5.73 18.50
CA VAL A 110 7.04 -5.15 17.25
C VAL A 110 6.42 -5.81 16.02
N ARG A 111 6.27 -7.15 16.00
CA ARG A 111 5.65 -7.86 14.87
C ARG A 111 4.18 -7.49 14.68
N SER A 112 3.41 -7.45 15.76
CA SER A 112 2.00 -7.03 15.73
C SER A 112 1.87 -5.57 15.31
N TYR A 113 2.75 -4.70 15.80
CA TYR A 113 2.83 -3.30 15.40
C TYR A 113 3.11 -3.11 13.90
N VAL A 114 4.11 -3.83 13.38
CA VAL A 114 4.43 -3.85 11.94
C VAL A 114 3.24 -4.35 11.13
N TRP A 115 2.60 -5.45 11.54
CA TRP A 115 1.45 -5.99 10.83
C TRP A 115 0.26 -5.04 10.83
N ASN A 116 0.05 -4.33 11.94
CA ASN A 116 -0.97 -3.30 12.07
C ASN A 116 -0.69 -2.04 11.22
N LEU A 117 0.51 -1.87 10.68
CA LEU A 117 0.87 -0.77 9.77
C LEU A 117 0.93 -1.18 8.30
N VAL A 118 1.48 -2.36 8.02
CA VAL A 118 1.58 -2.92 6.66
C VAL A 118 0.19 -3.25 6.11
N ARG A 119 -0.65 -3.86 6.94
CA ARG A 119 -1.96 -4.36 6.51
C ARG A 119 -2.92 -3.23 6.11
N PRO A 120 -3.04 -2.11 6.84
CA PRO A 120 -3.91 -1.03 6.40
C PRO A 120 -3.42 -0.30 5.13
N LEU A 121 -2.12 -0.33 4.84
CA LEU A 121 -1.54 0.49 3.77
C LEU A 121 -1.16 -0.33 2.54
N ALA A 122 -0.17 -1.21 2.67
CA ALA A 122 0.34 -1.99 1.54
C ALA A 122 -0.71 -2.99 1.04
N PHE A 123 -1.42 -3.68 1.94
CA PHE A 123 -2.43 -4.66 1.49
C PHE A 123 -3.62 -3.95 0.88
N THR A 124 -4.05 -2.84 1.47
CA THR A 124 -5.15 -2.04 0.93
C THR A 124 -4.83 -1.53 -0.48
N PHE A 125 -3.63 -0.99 -0.68
CA PHE A 125 -3.16 -0.56 -2.00
C PHE A 125 -3.15 -1.73 -3.00
N LEU A 126 -2.49 -2.83 -2.66
CA LEU A 126 -2.39 -4.02 -3.53
C LEU A 126 -3.76 -4.63 -3.84
N ARG A 127 -4.65 -4.66 -2.86
CA ARG A 127 -6.02 -5.12 -3.02
C ARG A 127 -6.78 -4.22 -3.99
N ASP A 128 -6.64 -2.91 -3.90
CA ASP A 128 -7.29 -1.97 -4.81
C ASP A 128 -6.67 -2.01 -6.21
N CYS A 129 -5.38 -2.34 -6.34
CA CYS A 129 -4.75 -2.63 -7.63
C CYS A 129 -5.47 -3.76 -8.34
N VAL A 130 -5.83 -4.83 -7.62
CA VAL A 130 -6.59 -5.95 -8.17
C VAL A 130 -8.05 -5.57 -8.39
N ARG A 131 -8.72 -5.08 -7.33
CA ARG A 131 -10.18 -4.90 -7.27
C ARG A 131 -10.66 -3.78 -8.19
N LEU A 132 -9.99 -2.63 -8.15
CA LEU A 132 -10.36 -1.43 -8.92
C LEU A 132 -9.56 -1.36 -10.22
N GLY A 133 -8.25 -1.64 -10.13
CA GLY A 133 -7.34 -1.54 -11.27
C GLY A 133 -7.36 -2.75 -12.21
N GLY A 134 -7.90 -3.88 -11.78
CA GLY A 134 -7.85 -5.15 -12.53
C GLY A 134 -6.43 -5.71 -12.70
N LEU A 135 -5.46 -5.19 -11.96
CA LEU A 135 -4.03 -5.47 -12.12
C LEU A 135 -3.68 -6.84 -11.56
N ARG A 136 -2.84 -7.56 -12.31
CA ARG A 136 -2.34 -8.87 -11.89
C ARG A 136 -1.13 -8.70 -10.98
N LEU A 137 -1.28 -9.13 -9.74
CA LEU A 137 -0.17 -9.18 -8.77
C LEU A 137 0.71 -10.42 -8.98
N ALA A 138 1.97 -10.32 -8.57
CA ALA A 138 2.86 -11.47 -8.45
C ALA A 138 2.37 -12.43 -7.36
N GLU A 139 2.71 -13.72 -7.45
CA GLU A 139 2.25 -14.72 -6.47
C GLU A 139 2.91 -14.57 -5.09
N ARG A 140 4.15 -14.08 -5.07
CA ARG A 140 4.91 -13.75 -3.86
C ARG A 140 5.17 -12.26 -3.87
N ILE A 141 4.85 -11.60 -2.76
CA ILE A 141 5.06 -10.17 -2.59
C ILE A 141 6.06 -9.98 -1.46
N SER A 142 7.12 -9.23 -1.73
CA SER A 142 8.09 -8.81 -0.72
C SER A 142 7.73 -7.44 -0.19
N VAL A 143 7.82 -7.25 1.12
CA VAL A 143 7.54 -5.98 1.80
C VAL A 143 8.69 -5.69 2.74
N VAL A 144 9.33 -4.56 2.51
CA VAL A 144 10.50 -4.10 3.26
C VAL A 144 10.08 -2.89 4.09
N LEU A 145 10.21 -2.99 5.40
CA LEU A 145 10.01 -1.86 6.31
C LEU A 145 11.33 -1.27 6.71
N ASP A 146 11.44 0.04 6.56
CA ASP A 146 12.59 0.86 6.88
C ASP A 146 12.16 1.87 7.96
N THR A 147 12.52 1.58 9.22
CA THR A 147 12.20 2.43 10.38
C THR A 147 13.36 3.34 10.79
N GLY A 148 14.44 3.41 10.00
CA GLY A 148 15.71 4.01 10.42
C GLY A 148 16.55 3.09 11.32
N SER A 149 17.82 3.44 11.51
CA SER A 149 18.87 2.59 12.10
C SER A 149 18.60 2.07 13.51
N PRO A 150 18.62 0.74 13.71
CA PRO A 150 18.15 -0.31 12.79
C PRO A 150 16.98 -1.06 13.44
N PRO A 151 15.81 -1.18 12.80
CA PRO A 151 15.65 -2.40 11.97
C PRO A 151 15.07 -2.20 10.56
N LEU A 152 15.65 -2.94 9.60
CA LEU A 152 15.04 -3.28 8.31
C LEU A 152 14.28 -4.62 8.50
N VAL A 153 12.99 -4.67 8.18
CA VAL A 153 12.21 -5.91 8.26
C VAL A 153 11.80 -6.32 6.86
N ASP A 154 12.28 -7.48 6.42
CA ASP A 154 11.85 -8.10 5.16
C ASP A 154 10.77 -9.14 5.44
N LEU A 155 9.60 -8.93 4.85
CA LEU A 155 8.43 -9.78 4.97
C LEU A 155 8.09 -10.31 3.58
N GLU A 156 7.95 -11.61 3.47
CA GLU A 156 7.41 -12.22 2.27
C GLU A 156 6.00 -12.74 2.55
N MET A 157 5.08 -12.50 1.62
CA MET A 157 3.69 -12.90 1.73
C MET A 157 3.16 -13.51 0.43
N GLN A 158 2.21 -14.43 0.59
CA GLN A 158 1.46 -14.96 -0.53
C GLN A 158 0.39 -13.96 -0.96
N ARG A 159 0.24 -13.75 -2.27
CA ARG A 159 -0.83 -12.94 -2.86
C ARG A 159 -2.23 -13.30 -2.33
N ALA A 160 -2.47 -14.59 -2.09
CA ALA A 160 -3.73 -15.10 -1.56
C ALA A 160 -4.12 -14.52 -0.17
N ALA A 161 -3.15 -13.98 0.58
CA ALA A 161 -3.39 -13.28 1.84
C ALA A 161 -3.90 -11.84 1.64
N ILE A 162 -3.76 -11.27 0.44
CA ILE A 162 -4.21 -9.92 0.07
C ILE A 162 -5.56 -10.00 -0.63
N THR A 163 -5.66 -10.79 -1.71
CA THR A 163 -6.90 -11.00 -2.47
C THR A 163 -7.13 -12.48 -2.78
N ARG A 164 -8.39 -12.93 -2.73
CA ARG A 164 -8.74 -14.30 -3.13
C ARG A 164 -8.48 -14.51 -4.62
N GLU A 165 -9.04 -13.61 -5.43
CA GLU A 165 -8.87 -13.57 -6.88
C GLU A 165 -7.74 -12.61 -7.27
N ASN A 166 -7.11 -12.85 -8.42
CA ASN A 166 -6.07 -11.98 -8.96
C ASN A 166 -6.62 -11.21 -10.17
N GLY A 167 -6.04 -10.07 -10.49
CA GLY A 167 -6.36 -9.35 -11.72
C GLY A 167 -5.83 -10.08 -12.95
N SER A 168 -6.36 -9.73 -14.11
CA SER A 168 -5.93 -10.28 -15.40
C SER A 168 -5.01 -9.33 -16.18
N LEU A 169 -4.99 -8.04 -15.83
CA LEU A 169 -4.24 -7.02 -16.55
C LEU A 169 -2.76 -7.06 -16.18
N LEU A 170 -1.91 -7.26 -17.17
CA LEU A 170 -0.46 -7.11 -17.07
C LEU A 170 -0.05 -5.67 -17.42
N LEU A 171 1.06 -5.20 -16.85
CA LEU A 171 1.63 -3.87 -17.13
C LEU A 171 2.56 -3.87 -18.37
N PHE A 172 2.71 -5.02 -19.03
CA PHE A 172 3.51 -5.20 -20.24
C PHE A 172 2.74 -6.06 -21.25
N GLY A 173 3.08 -5.93 -22.53
CA GLY A 173 2.53 -6.76 -23.60
C GLY A 173 1.37 -6.16 -24.41
N PHE A 174 1.53 -4.92 -24.87
CA PHE A 174 0.74 -4.36 -25.98
C PHE A 174 1.57 -4.26 -27.25
#